data_AF-A0A0D2MMC4-F1
#
_entry.id   AF-A0A0D2MMC4-F1
#
_cell.length_a   1.000
_cell.length_b   1.000
_cell.length_c   1.000
_cell.angle_alpha   90.00
_cell.angle_beta   90.00
_cell.angle_gamma   90.00
#
_symmetry.space_group_name_H-M   'P 1'
#
loop_
_entity.id
_entity.type
_entity.pdbx_description
1 polymer ?
#
loop_
_entity_poly.entity_id
_entity_poly.type
_entity_poly.pdbx_seq_one_letter_code
_entity_poly.pdbx_strand_id
1 'polypeptide(L)'
;MGTGMGGLVAAQRLSKHFDEVVSLERDARPQLPPAGGNAAAVDGPSAVHNGRPGVPQFNFIHALLGRGGAILDDSFGPDYRSQLLAAGGRLVDWFTEVSIVVPPGTTFLRNPPGSAPPPGLPPMGMYSASRALLEGTARKLLERNPRVTVRYGARADGLAFSPDEGTGGRPAAVEGVTLAGGGAVVGADLVVDCSGRNTRVADWLAAAGWEAPPVSVVDAGVGYVSRHFRLSPESQHRMEGTHALVATSMYPHTQLAVIQRIEGGDFLVGVGGYGEDESGLPPHDDSALLPWVQHI
;
A
#
# COMPACT_ATOMS: atom_id res chain seq x y z
N MET A 1 4.66 -14.70 5.70
CA MET A 1 3.87 -14.98 4.49
C MET A 1 3.38 -13.66 3.90
N GLY A 2 3.46 -13.49 2.58
CA GLY A 2 3.07 -12.25 1.88
C GLY A 2 4.20 -11.22 1.85
N THR A 3 4.46 -10.64 0.67
CA THR A 3 5.50 -9.60 0.48
C THR A 3 4.93 -8.28 -0.01
N GLY A 4 3.76 -7.90 0.51
CA GLY A 4 3.29 -6.50 0.43
C GLY A 4 4.07 -5.60 1.41
N MET A 5 3.72 -4.32 1.49
CA MET A 5 4.39 -3.33 2.36
C MET A 5 4.64 -3.84 3.80
N GLY A 6 3.62 -4.41 4.45
CA GLY A 6 3.75 -4.96 5.80
C GLY A 6 4.75 -6.12 5.88
N GLY A 7 4.70 -7.05 4.92
CA GLY A 7 5.62 -8.19 4.87
C GLY A 7 7.07 -7.79 4.57
N LEU A 8 7.29 -6.80 3.71
CA LEU A 8 8.62 -6.27 3.42
C LEU A 8 9.25 -5.64 4.67
N VAL A 9 8.50 -4.82 5.40
CA VAL A 9 8.95 -4.20 6.66
C VAL A 9 9.18 -5.28 7.72
N ALA A 10 8.26 -6.22 7.88
CA ALA A 10 8.38 -7.30 8.85
C ALA A 10 9.64 -8.13 8.60
N ALA A 11 9.87 -8.59 7.37
CA ALA A 11 11.04 -9.37 7.02
C ALA A 11 12.36 -8.63 7.29
N GLN A 12 12.45 -7.35 6.91
CA GLN A 12 13.63 -6.53 7.15
C GLN A 12 13.89 -6.29 8.65
N ARG A 13 12.84 -6.19 9.47
CA ARG A 13 12.99 -6.04 10.93
C ARG A 13 13.40 -7.36 11.57
N LEU A 14 12.77 -8.46 11.19
CA LEU A 14 13.06 -9.79 11.73
C LEU A 14 14.47 -10.25 11.39
N SER A 15 15.06 -9.84 10.25
CA SER A 15 16.46 -10.19 9.92
C SER A 15 17.49 -9.62 10.91
N LYS A 16 17.10 -8.68 11.78
CA LYS A 16 17.94 -8.18 12.88
C LYS A 16 17.97 -9.13 14.09
N HIS A 17 17.01 -10.06 14.17
CA HIS A 17 16.78 -10.96 15.31
C HIS A 17 16.90 -12.44 14.95
N PHE A 18 16.74 -12.80 13.68
CA PHE A 18 16.82 -14.17 13.19
C PHE A 18 17.97 -14.30 12.18
N ASP A 19 18.62 -15.46 12.17
CA ASP A 19 19.73 -15.77 11.25
C ASP A 19 19.23 -15.96 9.81
N GLU A 20 18.01 -16.48 9.64
CA GLU A 20 17.33 -16.66 8.36
C GLU A 20 15.88 -16.17 8.44
N VAL A 21 15.44 -15.45 7.41
CA VAL A 21 14.05 -15.04 7.21
C VAL A 21 13.60 -15.46 5.81
N VAL A 22 12.60 -16.34 5.74
CA VAL A 22 12.00 -16.77 4.47
C VAL A 22 10.67 -16.06 4.25
N SER A 23 10.59 -15.28 3.17
CA SER A 23 9.38 -14.59 2.74
C SER A 23 8.72 -15.31 1.58
N LEU A 24 7.52 -15.84 1.79
CA LEU A 24 6.74 -16.51 0.74
C LEU A 24 5.80 -15.53 0.04
N GLU A 25 5.89 -15.43 -1.29
CA GLU A 25 5.06 -14.58 -2.13
C GLU A 25 4.31 -15.43 -3.16
N ARG A 26 2.99 -15.24 -3.25
CA ARG A 26 2.14 -15.98 -4.20
C ARG A 26 2.32 -15.49 -5.63
N ASP A 27 2.60 -14.20 -5.80
CA ASP A 27 2.81 -13.60 -7.11
C ASP A 27 4.19 -13.96 -7.66
N ALA A 28 4.34 -13.89 -8.99
CA ALA A 28 5.67 -13.88 -9.60
C ALA A 28 6.46 -12.63 -9.17
N ARG A 29 7.79 -12.66 -9.33
CA ARG A 29 8.64 -11.50 -9.03
C ARG A 29 8.21 -10.31 -9.90
N PRO A 30 7.74 -9.20 -9.30
CA PRO A 30 7.32 -8.04 -10.08
C PRO A 30 8.51 -7.43 -10.81
N GLN A 31 8.32 -7.03 -12.06
CA GLN A 31 9.29 -6.20 -12.77
C GLN A 31 9.07 -4.75 -12.35
N LEU A 32 10.10 -4.10 -11.79
CA LEU A 32 10.02 -2.69 -11.44
C LEU A 32 10.02 -1.84 -12.71
N PRO A 33 9.23 -0.75 -12.75
CA PRO A 33 9.40 0.23 -13.81
C PRO A 33 10.84 0.79 -13.75
N PRO A 34 11.48 1.04 -14.90
CA PRO A 34 12.82 1.60 -14.93
C PRO A 34 12.87 2.95 -14.21
N ALA A 35 13.97 3.24 -13.52
CA ALA A 35 14.17 4.49 -12.80
C ALA A 35 14.05 5.69 -13.77
N GLY A 36 13.19 6.66 -13.42
CA GLY A 36 12.93 7.82 -14.27
C GLY A 36 12.15 7.52 -15.56
N GLY A 37 11.67 6.29 -15.74
CA GLY A 37 10.85 5.91 -16.88
C GLY A 37 9.44 6.50 -16.76
N ASN A 38 8.97 7.14 -17.82
CA ASN A 38 7.54 7.38 -17.96
C ASN A 38 6.83 6.01 -18.05
N ALA A 39 5.61 5.90 -17.54
CA ALA A 39 4.76 4.75 -17.84
C ALA A 39 4.38 4.66 -19.35
N ALA A 40 4.88 5.60 -20.18
CA ALA A 40 4.58 5.72 -21.60
C ALA A 40 5.66 5.16 -22.54
N ALA A 41 6.82 4.71 -22.04
CA ALA A 41 7.88 4.05 -22.82
C ALA A 41 7.56 2.56 -23.02
N VAL A 42 6.38 2.15 -22.57
CA VAL A 42 5.80 0.84 -22.81
C VAL A 42 4.46 1.15 -23.49
N ASP A 43 4.48 1.17 -24.81
CA ASP A 43 3.28 1.41 -25.61
C ASP A 43 2.20 0.37 -25.26
N GLY A 44 1.08 0.85 -24.71
CA GLY A 44 -0.14 0.09 -24.50
C GLY A 44 -0.69 0.16 -23.07
N PRO A 45 -2.02 -0.07 -22.90
CA PRO A 45 -2.68 -0.09 -21.58
C PRO A 45 -2.07 -1.12 -20.60
N SER A 46 -1.19 -2.02 -21.07
CA SER A 46 -0.56 -3.09 -20.31
C SER A 46 0.56 -2.65 -19.34
N ALA A 47 1.18 -1.48 -19.53
CA ALA A 47 2.33 -1.05 -18.73
C ALA A 47 1.96 -0.63 -17.31
N VAL A 48 0.77 -0.03 -17.18
CA VAL A 48 0.15 0.37 -15.91
C VAL A 48 -0.57 -0.83 -15.26
N HIS A 49 -0.72 -1.96 -15.98
CA HIS A 49 -1.42 -3.17 -15.52
C HIS A 49 -0.48 -4.29 -15.04
N ASN A 50 0.82 -4.03 -14.92
CA ASN A 50 1.79 -5.09 -14.72
C ASN A 50 2.00 -5.44 -13.22
N GLY A 51 1.47 -6.61 -12.82
CA GLY A 51 2.33 -7.61 -12.18
C GLY A 51 1.96 -8.16 -10.81
N ARG A 52 0.86 -7.74 -10.16
CA ARG A 52 0.54 -8.19 -8.79
C ARG A 52 -0.93 -8.55 -8.54
N PRO A 53 -1.42 -9.72 -9.01
CA PRO A 53 -2.76 -10.21 -8.65
C PRO A 53 -2.97 -10.35 -7.13
N GLY A 54 -1.88 -10.49 -6.36
CA GLY A 54 -1.80 -10.45 -4.90
C GLY A 54 -2.26 -9.16 -4.25
N VAL A 55 -2.24 -8.05 -4.98
CA VAL A 55 -2.40 -6.71 -4.41
C VAL A 55 -3.50 -5.98 -5.17
N PRO A 56 -4.78 -6.12 -4.78
CA PRO A 56 -5.90 -5.52 -5.51
C PRO A 56 -5.79 -3.99 -5.68
N GLN A 57 -5.11 -3.32 -4.74
CA GLN A 57 -4.91 -1.88 -4.73
C GLN A 57 -3.53 -1.46 -5.29
N PHE A 58 -2.86 -2.31 -6.08
CA PHE A 58 -1.51 -2.02 -6.56
C PHE A 58 -1.46 -0.74 -7.41
N ASN A 59 -2.49 -0.51 -8.21
CA ASN A 59 -2.62 0.66 -9.08
C ASN A 59 -3.47 1.78 -8.46
N PHE A 60 -3.85 1.63 -7.20
CA PHE A 60 -4.65 2.63 -6.51
C PHE A 60 -3.77 3.76 -5.98
N ILE A 61 -4.34 4.95 -5.84
CA ILE A 61 -3.68 6.04 -5.13
C ILE A 61 -3.23 5.57 -3.73
N HIS A 62 -2.00 5.91 -3.34
CA HIS A 62 -1.43 5.44 -2.08
C HIS A 62 -0.90 6.62 -1.26
N ALA A 63 -1.76 7.13 -0.39
CA ALA A 63 -1.39 8.15 0.58
C ALA A 63 -0.57 7.52 1.72
N LEU A 64 0.74 7.36 1.51
CA LEU A 64 1.62 6.86 2.55
C LEU A 64 1.80 7.92 3.64
N LEU A 65 1.09 7.74 4.75
CA LEU A 65 1.16 8.61 5.91
C LEU A 65 2.59 8.72 6.45
N GLY A 66 2.93 9.88 7.04
CA GLY A 66 4.30 10.20 7.46
C GLY A 66 4.92 9.17 8.41
N ARG A 67 4.12 8.56 9.29
CA ARG A 67 4.60 7.46 10.16
C ARG A 67 5.01 6.22 9.36
N GLY A 68 4.27 5.88 8.31
CA GLY A 68 4.62 4.78 7.41
C GLY A 68 5.93 5.06 6.68
N GLY A 69 6.13 6.29 6.19
CA GLY A 69 7.40 6.73 5.62
C GLY A 69 8.58 6.61 6.60
N ALA A 70 8.40 7.08 7.83
CA ALA A 70 9.43 6.98 8.87
C ALA A 70 9.78 5.53 9.23
N ILE A 71 8.79 4.62 9.24
CA ILE A 71 9.04 3.19 9.47
C ILE A 71 9.86 2.59 8.32
N LEU A 72 9.63 3.00 7.07
CA LEU A 72 10.43 2.54 5.94
C LEU A 72 11.87 3.02 6.04
N ASP A 73 12.08 4.30 6.33
CA ASP A 73 13.40 4.88 6.56
C ASP A 73 14.16 4.16 7.68
N ASP A 74 13.52 3.89 8.81
CA ASP A 74 14.16 3.20 9.95
C ASP A 74 14.39 1.69 9.68
N SER A 75 13.58 1.08 8.81
CA SER A 75 13.73 -0.35 8.47
C SER A 75 14.87 -0.58 7.47
N PHE A 76 14.94 0.26 6.44
CA PHE A 76 15.82 0.09 5.29
C PHE A 76 17.01 1.06 5.27
N GLY A 77 17.05 1.98 6.23
CA GLY A 77 18.10 3.00 6.33
C GLY A 77 17.97 4.12 5.30
N PRO A 78 19.01 4.97 5.17
CA PRO A 78 18.99 6.13 4.27
C PRO A 78 18.82 5.77 2.79
N ASP A 79 19.12 4.52 2.43
CA ASP A 79 19.02 4.00 1.06
C ASP A 79 17.58 3.96 0.54
N TYR A 80 16.57 3.82 1.42
CA TYR A 80 15.18 3.83 1.00
C TYR A 80 14.80 5.20 0.44
N ARG A 81 15.00 6.25 1.26
CA ARG A 81 14.75 7.62 0.85
C ARG A 81 15.54 7.98 -0.41
N SER A 82 16.85 7.73 -0.42
CA SER A 82 17.70 8.17 -1.53
C SER A 82 17.31 7.49 -2.86
N GLN A 83 17.03 6.18 -2.84
CA GLN A 83 16.64 5.44 -4.05
C GLN A 83 15.22 5.81 -4.51
N LEU A 84 14.29 6.02 -3.58
CA LEU A 84 12.93 6.42 -3.91
C LEU A 84 12.94 7.80 -4.60
N LEU A 85 13.67 8.76 -4.05
CA LEU A 85 13.78 10.10 -4.62
C LEU A 85 14.52 10.08 -5.97
N ALA A 86 15.60 9.30 -6.09
CA ALA A 86 16.33 9.14 -7.35
C ALA A 86 15.47 8.51 -8.46
N ALA A 87 14.47 7.70 -8.11
CA ALA A 87 13.53 7.09 -9.04
C ALA A 87 12.34 8.02 -9.41
N GLY A 88 12.28 9.24 -8.86
CA GLY A 88 11.25 10.23 -9.16
C GLY A 88 10.14 10.35 -8.12
N GLY A 89 10.20 9.56 -7.04
CA GLY A 89 9.36 9.80 -5.87
C GLY A 89 9.71 11.12 -5.20
N ARG A 90 8.78 11.66 -4.40
CA ARG A 90 8.99 12.94 -3.70
C ARG A 90 8.68 12.81 -2.22
N LEU A 91 9.36 13.59 -1.39
CA LEU A 91 8.96 13.83 0.00
C LEU A 91 8.20 15.15 0.02
N VAL A 92 6.92 15.09 0.36
CA VAL A 92 5.97 16.20 0.34
C VAL A 92 5.73 16.66 1.78
N ASP A 93 5.76 17.96 2.01
CA ASP A 93 5.32 18.55 3.27
C ASP A 93 3.79 18.72 3.27
N TRP A 94 3.13 18.00 4.16
CA TRP A 94 1.67 18.06 4.30
C TRP A 94 1.13 19.47 4.51
N PHE A 95 1.82 20.31 5.27
CA PHE A 95 1.27 21.61 5.65
C PHE A 95 1.39 22.67 4.56
N THR A 96 2.35 22.54 3.65
CA THR A 96 2.68 23.57 2.66
C THR A 96 2.38 23.14 1.22
N GLU A 97 2.39 21.84 0.95
CA GLU A 97 2.28 21.28 -0.40
C GLU A 97 1.04 20.41 -0.62
N VAL A 98 0.25 20.12 0.42
CA VAL A 98 -1.08 19.50 0.29
C VAL A 98 -2.13 20.58 0.46
N SER A 99 -3.22 20.50 -0.31
CA SER A 99 -4.35 21.43 -0.21
C SER A 99 -5.64 20.67 0.03
N ILE A 100 -6.34 20.98 1.13
CA ILE A 100 -7.69 20.45 1.38
C ILE A 100 -8.72 21.48 0.94
N VAL A 101 -9.56 21.11 -0.01
CA VAL A 101 -10.61 21.94 -0.59
C VAL A 101 -11.97 21.41 -0.14
N VAL A 102 -12.81 22.32 0.36
CA VAL A 102 -14.19 22.03 0.77
C VAL A 102 -15.13 23.00 0.04
N PRO A 103 -16.20 22.52 -0.60
CA PRO A 103 -17.21 23.40 -1.21
C PRO A 103 -17.79 24.41 -0.20
N PRO A 104 -18.05 25.68 -0.62
CA PRO A 104 -17.95 26.23 -1.97
C PRO A 104 -16.55 26.78 -2.37
N GLY A 105 -15.47 26.34 -1.73
CA GLY A 105 -14.09 26.69 -2.14
C GLY A 105 -13.16 27.11 -1.00
N THR A 106 -13.46 26.77 0.25
CA THR A 106 -12.57 27.10 1.37
C THR A 106 -11.41 26.11 1.40
N THR A 107 -10.19 26.61 1.21
CA THR A 107 -8.95 25.85 1.45
C THR A 107 -8.58 25.95 2.93
N PHE A 108 -8.70 24.85 3.68
CA PHE A 108 -8.49 24.88 5.13
C PHE A 108 -7.03 24.65 5.55
N LEU A 109 -6.23 23.99 4.71
CA LEU A 109 -4.89 23.53 5.08
C LEU A 109 -3.92 23.71 3.92
N ARG A 110 -3.41 24.94 3.76
CA ARG A 110 -2.17 25.21 3.02
C ARG A 110 -1.48 26.41 3.64
N ASN A 111 -0.51 26.16 4.49
CA ASN A 111 0.40 27.20 4.94
C ASN A 111 1.22 27.71 3.74
N PRO A 112 1.66 28.98 3.73
CA PRO A 112 2.54 29.49 2.70
C PRO A 112 3.79 28.60 2.52
N PRO A 113 4.30 28.41 1.30
CA PRO A 113 5.55 27.68 1.06
C PRO A 113 6.67 28.17 1.98
N GLY A 114 7.41 27.24 2.60
CA GLY A 114 8.48 27.55 3.55
C GLY A 114 8.02 27.91 4.96
N SER A 115 6.72 27.80 5.26
CA SER A 115 6.24 27.92 6.64
C SER A 115 6.86 26.84 7.54
N ALA A 116 7.21 27.21 8.76
CA ALA A 116 7.65 26.25 9.76
C ALA A 116 6.49 25.32 10.15
N PRO A 117 6.78 24.07 10.56
CA PRO A 117 5.77 23.22 11.19
C PRO A 117 5.22 23.88 12.46
N PRO A 118 4.04 23.46 12.94
CA PRO A 118 3.49 23.95 14.19
C PRO A 118 4.52 23.87 15.33
N PRO A 119 4.57 24.85 16.26
CA PRO A 119 5.55 24.86 17.34
C PRO A 119 5.60 23.54 18.11
N GLY A 120 6.80 22.98 18.27
CA GLY A 120 7.02 21.72 18.98
C GLY A 120 6.72 20.45 18.18
N LEU A 121 6.30 20.55 16.91
CA LEU A 121 6.09 19.40 16.03
C LEU A 121 7.13 19.36 14.90
N PRO A 122 7.64 18.18 14.51
CA PRO A 122 8.49 18.05 13.34
C PRO A 122 7.70 18.30 12.04
N PRO A 123 8.37 18.60 10.91
CA PRO A 123 7.73 18.63 9.60
C PRO A 123 7.01 17.31 9.32
N MET A 124 5.79 17.38 8.77
CA MET A 124 5.03 16.20 8.41
C MET A 124 5.31 15.81 6.96
N GLY A 125 6.46 15.16 6.76
CA GLY A 125 6.89 14.64 5.47
C GLY A 125 6.13 13.36 5.10
N MET A 126 5.61 13.30 3.87
CA MET A 126 4.93 12.16 3.29
C MET A 126 5.53 11.79 1.95
N TYR A 127 5.77 10.51 1.70
CA TYR A 127 6.23 10.09 0.38
C TYR A 127 5.08 10.13 -0.61
N SER A 128 5.32 10.78 -1.74
CA SER A 128 4.43 10.79 -2.89
C SER A 128 5.09 10.04 -4.05
N ALA A 129 4.50 8.89 -4.39
CA ALA A 129 4.92 7.99 -5.45
C ALA A 129 3.81 6.96 -5.71
N SER A 130 3.85 6.26 -6.83
CA SER A 130 3.03 5.07 -7.02
C SER A 130 3.36 3.99 -5.99
N ARG A 131 2.39 3.12 -5.69
CA ARG A 131 2.64 1.97 -4.82
C ARG A 131 3.69 1.02 -5.42
N ALA A 132 3.73 0.89 -6.75
CA ALA A 132 4.74 0.11 -7.44
C ALA A 132 6.16 0.60 -7.10
N LEU A 133 6.37 1.91 -7.08
CA LEU A 133 7.67 2.51 -6.74
C LEU A 133 7.98 2.42 -5.24
N LEU A 134 7.02 2.68 -4.35
CA LEU A 134 7.20 2.55 -2.90
C LEU A 134 7.56 1.11 -2.50
N GLU A 135 6.72 0.17 -2.89
CA GLU A 135 6.90 -1.26 -2.59
C GLU A 135 8.14 -1.82 -3.29
N GLY A 136 8.38 -1.38 -4.53
CA GLY A 136 9.51 -1.81 -5.32
C GLY A 136 10.86 -1.40 -4.76
N THR A 137 10.96 -0.17 -4.27
CA THR A 137 12.17 0.32 -3.57
C THR A 137 12.45 -0.51 -2.33
N ALA A 138 11.43 -0.75 -1.49
CA ALA A 138 11.55 -1.58 -0.29
C ALA A 138 11.95 -3.03 -0.63
N ARG A 139 11.33 -3.62 -1.65
CA ARG A 139 11.64 -4.98 -2.14
C ARG A 139 13.08 -5.10 -2.63
N LYS A 140 13.55 -4.16 -3.45
CA LYS A 140 14.93 -4.14 -3.96
C LYS A 140 15.95 -4.07 -2.83
N LEU A 141 15.65 -3.33 -1.76
CA LEU A 141 16.51 -3.24 -0.59
C LEU A 141 16.45 -4.52 0.26
N LEU A 142 15.26 -5.10 0.45
CA LEU A 142 15.10 -6.37 1.15
C LEU A 142 15.86 -7.50 0.46
N GLU A 143 15.79 -7.59 -0.87
CA GLU A 143 16.46 -8.65 -1.65
C GLU A 143 18.00 -8.55 -1.63
N ARG A 144 18.57 -7.43 -1.17
CA ARG A 144 20.01 -7.28 -0.92
C ARG A 144 20.43 -7.81 0.45
N ASN A 145 19.48 -8.05 1.34
CA ASN A 145 19.76 -8.51 2.69
C ASN A 145 20.09 -10.02 2.65
N PRO A 146 21.32 -10.44 3.00
CA PRO A 146 21.75 -11.83 2.86
C PRO A 146 21.02 -12.79 3.81
N ARG A 147 20.35 -12.27 4.85
CA ARG A 147 19.55 -13.06 5.79
C ARG A 147 18.11 -13.26 5.32
N VAL A 148 17.69 -12.62 4.23
CA VAL A 148 16.31 -12.69 3.74
C VAL A 148 16.27 -13.39 2.38
N THR A 149 15.50 -14.47 2.32
CA THR A 149 15.19 -15.16 1.05
C THR A 149 13.72 -14.93 0.70
N VAL A 150 13.47 -14.37 -0.48
CA VAL A 150 12.11 -14.22 -1.02
C VAL A 150 11.83 -15.34 -2.03
N ARG A 151 10.81 -16.16 -1.76
CA ARG A 151 10.33 -17.22 -2.65
C ARG A 151 9.06 -16.75 -3.37
N TYR A 152 9.21 -16.38 -4.63
CA TYR A 152 8.10 -15.98 -5.51
C TYR A 152 7.36 -17.20 -6.06
N GLY A 153 6.08 -17.04 -6.40
CA GLY A 153 5.19 -18.14 -6.81
C GLY A 153 4.90 -19.15 -5.70
N ALA A 154 5.33 -18.89 -4.46
CA ALA A 154 5.15 -19.75 -3.31
C ALA A 154 3.94 -19.29 -2.49
N ARG A 155 2.79 -19.90 -2.76
CA ARG A 155 1.56 -19.64 -2.00
C ARG A 155 1.50 -20.57 -0.78
N ALA A 156 1.49 -19.99 0.41
CA ALA A 156 1.12 -20.72 1.62
C ALA A 156 -0.37 -21.07 1.60
N ASP A 157 -0.73 -22.28 2.02
CA ASP A 157 -2.11 -22.77 2.07
C ASP A 157 -2.53 -23.36 3.42
N GLY A 158 -1.60 -23.42 4.38
CA GLY A 158 -1.82 -23.90 5.73
C GLY A 158 -0.63 -23.64 6.65
N LEU A 159 -0.84 -23.94 7.93
CA LEU A 159 0.21 -23.98 8.94
C LEU A 159 0.64 -25.43 9.16
N ALA A 160 1.93 -25.65 9.38
CA ALA A 160 2.45 -26.91 9.89
C ALA A 160 2.51 -26.85 11.42
N PHE A 161 2.06 -27.91 12.06
CA PHE A 161 1.92 -27.97 13.51
C PHE A 161 2.72 -29.14 14.07
N SER A 162 3.19 -28.99 15.30
CA SER A 162 3.77 -30.10 16.06
C SER A 162 2.75 -31.25 16.22
N PRO A 163 3.19 -32.49 16.48
CA PRO A 163 2.28 -33.57 16.85
C PRO A 163 1.43 -33.22 18.09
N ASP A 164 0.23 -33.79 18.18
CA ASP A 164 -0.56 -33.76 19.42
C ASP A 164 -0.03 -34.84 20.37
N GLU A 165 0.68 -34.43 21.41
CA GLU A 165 1.26 -35.33 22.43
C GLU A 165 0.23 -35.81 23.47
N GLY A 166 -1.03 -36.00 23.05
CA GLY A 166 -2.09 -36.51 23.91
C GLY A 166 -2.80 -35.45 24.76
N THR A 167 -2.78 -34.19 24.32
CA THR A 167 -3.42 -33.06 25.02
C THR A 167 -4.91 -32.92 24.74
N GLY A 168 -5.49 -33.82 23.95
CA GLY A 168 -6.92 -33.83 23.63
C GLY A 168 -7.27 -33.13 22.31
N GLY A 169 -6.40 -33.20 21.30
CA GLY A 169 -6.71 -32.79 19.92
C GLY A 169 -6.06 -31.48 19.47
N ARG A 170 -5.07 -30.93 20.19
CA ARG A 170 -4.47 -29.62 19.87
C ARG A 170 -2.94 -29.70 19.81
N PRO A 171 -2.30 -29.19 18.74
CA PRO A 171 -0.85 -29.14 18.66
C PRO A 171 -0.27 -28.13 19.63
N ALA A 172 0.97 -28.35 20.08
CA ALA A 172 1.67 -27.45 21.01
C ALA A 172 2.21 -26.18 20.33
N ALA A 173 2.61 -26.27 19.07
CA ALA A 173 3.24 -25.17 18.34
C ALA A 173 2.94 -25.17 16.84
N VAL A 174 3.10 -23.98 16.23
CA VAL A 174 3.26 -23.83 14.79
C VAL A 174 4.75 -24.00 14.48
N GLU A 175 5.09 -24.94 13.60
CA GLU A 175 6.47 -25.27 13.23
C GLU A 175 6.80 -24.89 11.78
N GLY A 176 5.86 -24.26 11.07
CA GLY A 176 6.06 -23.81 9.71
C GLY A 176 4.79 -23.56 8.94
N VAL A 177 4.91 -23.59 7.62
CA VAL A 177 3.83 -23.33 6.66
C VAL A 177 3.82 -24.39 5.58
N THR A 178 2.63 -24.85 5.19
CA THR A 178 2.44 -25.73 4.04
C THR A 178 2.30 -24.89 2.77
N LEU A 179 2.85 -25.40 1.67
CA LEU A 179 2.74 -24.77 0.36
C LEU A 179 1.60 -25.41 -0.46
N ALA A 180 0.90 -24.57 -1.21
CA ALA A 180 -0.18 -24.99 -2.10
C ALA A 180 0.24 -26.07 -3.11
N GLY A 181 -0.72 -26.92 -3.50
CA GLY A 181 -0.53 -27.95 -4.53
C GLY A 181 0.15 -29.22 -4.02
N GLY A 182 0.03 -29.53 -2.73
CA GLY A 182 0.74 -30.64 -2.08
C GLY A 182 2.24 -30.35 -1.93
N GLY A 183 2.60 -29.07 -1.83
CA GLY A 183 3.98 -28.63 -1.72
C GLY A 183 4.60 -28.97 -0.37
N ALA A 184 5.93 -28.87 -0.32
CA ALA A 184 6.69 -29.15 0.90
C ALA A 184 6.35 -28.17 2.05
N VAL A 185 6.56 -28.63 3.28
CA VAL A 185 6.55 -27.77 4.46
C VAL A 185 7.79 -26.88 4.46
N VAL A 186 7.60 -25.59 4.71
CA VAL A 186 8.68 -24.67 5.04
C VAL A 186 8.70 -24.51 6.56
N GLY A 187 9.66 -25.17 7.21
CA GLY A 187 9.84 -25.11 8.66
C GLY A 187 10.25 -23.71 9.12
N ALA A 188 9.77 -23.29 10.28
CA ALA A 188 10.11 -22.01 10.90
C ALA A 188 9.81 -22.02 12.41
N ASP A 189 10.68 -21.38 13.19
CA ASP A 189 10.45 -21.16 14.64
C ASP A 189 9.40 -20.06 14.88
N LEU A 190 9.17 -19.19 13.89
CA LEU A 190 8.18 -18.12 13.92
C LEU A 190 7.53 -17.93 12.56
N VAL A 191 6.20 -17.99 12.52
CA VAL A 191 5.41 -17.66 11.33
C VAL A 191 4.72 -16.31 11.52
N VAL A 192 5.02 -15.36 10.64
CA VAL A 192 4.34 -14.06 10.59
C VAL A 192 3.45 -13.99 9.36
N ASP A 193 2.16 -13.76 9.57
CA ASP A 193 1.22 -13.58 8.47
C ASP A 193 1.09 -12.10 8.07
N CYS A 194 1.46 -11.81 6.82
CA CYS A 194 1.32 -10.50 6.18
C CYS A 194 0.55 -10.63 4.85
N SER A 195 -0.34 -11.62 4.73
CA SER A 195 -1.18 -11.87 3.53
C SER A 195 -2.35 -10.88 3.37
N GLY A 196 -2.57 -10.00 4.35
CA GLY A 196 -3.54 -8.91 4.28
C GLY A 196 -5.00 -9.38 4.36
N ARG A 197 -5.89 -8.76 3.59
CA ARG A 197 -7.35 -9.02 3.61
C ARG A 197 -7.74 -10.49 3.40
N ASN A 198 -6.89 -11.26 2.74
CA ASN A 198 -7.15 -12.67 2.42
C ASN A 198 -6.43 -13.64 3.38
N THR A 199 -6.05 -13.17 4.57
CA THR A 199 -5.52 -14.05 5.62
C THR A 199 -6.51 -15.16 5.96
N ARG A 200 -5.97 -16.35 6.23
CA ARG A 200 -6.71 -17.53 6.68
C ARG A 200 -6.15 -18.09 7.98
N VAL A 201 -5.31 -17.31 8.68
CA VAL A 201 -4.59 -17.81 9.86
C VAL A 201 -5.54 -18.22 10.98
N ALA A 202 -6.63 -17.47 11.18
CA ALA A 202 -7.67 -17.81 12.15
C ALA A 202 -8.36 -19.14 11.79
N ASP A 203 -8.71 -19.35 10.51
CA ASP A 203 -9.30 -20.61 10.04
C ASP A 203 -8.36 -21.79 10.27
N TRP A 204 -7.07 -21.62 9.96
CA TRP A 204 -6.06 -22.67 10.13
C TRP A 204 -5.83 -23.03 11.58
N LEU A 205 -5.80 -22.03 12.47
CA LEU A 205 -5.71 -22.25 13.91
C LEU A 205 -6.97 -22.94 14.45
N ALA A 206 -8.16 -22.51 14.02
CA ALA A 206 -9.43 -23.14 14.42
C ALA A 206 -9.53 -24.60 13.97
N ALA A 207 -9.11 -24.90 12.74
CA ALA A 207 -9.04 -26.28 12.24
C ALA A 207 -8.07 -27.16 13.04
N ALA A 208 -7.07 -26.55 13.69
CA ALA A 208 -6.13 -27.22 14.60
C ALA A 208 -6.60 -27.22 16.08
N GLY A 209 -7.85 -26.86 16.36
CA GLY A 209 -8.42 -26.90 17.72
C GLY A 209 -8.12 -25.67 18.59
N TRP A 210 -7.59 -24.59 18.02
CA TRP A 210 -7.43 -23.31 18.72
C TRP A 210 -8.71 -22.48 18.62
N GLU A 211 -8.97 -21.65 19.61
CA GLU A 211 -10.09 -20.71 19.54
C GLU A 211 -9.77 -19.58 18.56
N ALA A 212 -10.71 -19.26 17.68
CA ALA A 212 -10.58 -18.12 16.78
C ALA A 212 -10.62 -16.80 17.57
N PRO A 213 -9.79 -15.80 17.25
CA PRO A 213 -9.84 -14.51 17.92
C PRO A 213 -11.19 -13.82 17.66
N PRO A 214 -11.72 -13.04 18.63
CA PRO A 214 -12.95 -12.30 18.42
C PRO A 214 -12.79 -11.29 17.27
N VAL A 215 -13.76 -11.27 16.36
CA VAL A 215 -13.77 -10.38 15.20
C VAL A 215 -14.81 -9.29 15.41
N SER A 216 -14.38 -8.04 15.26
CA SER A 216 -15.27 -6.89 15.17
C SER A 216 -15.15 -6.30 13.78
N VAL A 217 -16.28 -6.14 13.08
CA VAL A 217 -16.35 -5.55 11.74
C VAL A 217 -17.00 -4.19 11.86
N VAL A 218 -16.31 -3.18 11.33
CA VAL A 218 -16.88 -1.84 11.10
C VAL A 218 -16.95 -1.67 9.60
N ASP A 219 -18.16 -1.82 9.04
CA ASP A 219 -18.40 -1.52 7.64
C ASP A 219 -18.82 -0.06 7.50
N ALA A 220 -17.95 0.75 6.91
CA ALA A 220 -18.20 2.17 6.68
C ALA A 220 -18.83 2.44 5.30
N GLY A 221 -19.21 1.40 4.54
CA GLY A 221 -19.84 1.55 3.22
C GLY A 221 -18.93 2.28 2.22
N VAL A 222 -17.62 2.06 2.29
CA VAL A 222 -16.63 2.81 1.50
C VAL A 222 -16.40 2.15 0.17
N GLY A 223 -16.62 2.89 -0.91
CA GLY A 223 -16.20 2.52 -2.26
C GLY A 223 -15.34 3.60 -2.88
N TYR A 224 -14.37 3.18 -3.69
CA TYR A 224 -13.46 4.10 -4.37
C TYR A 224 -12.93 3.52 -5.67
N VAL A 225 -12.63 4.40 -6.62
CA VAL A 225 -11.98 4.10 -7.90
C VAL A 225 -10.81 5.05 -8.10
N SER A 226 -9.79 4.60 -8.82
CA SER A 226 -8.63 5.44 -9.19
C SER A 226 -8.45 5.43 -10.70
N ARG A 227 -7.89 6.52 -11.19
CA ARG A 227 -7.46 6.69 -12.58
C ARG A 227 -6.10 7.37 -12.61
N HIS A 228 -5.34 7.03 -13.64
CA HIS A 228 -4.05 7.62 -13.91
C HIS A 228 -4.19 8.68 -15.00
N PHE A 229 -3.65 9.86 -14.76
CA PHE A 229 -3.76 11.00 -15.65
C PHE A 229 -2.41 11.63 -15.92
N ARG A 230 -2.23 12.07 -17.17
CA ARG A 230 -1.23 13.06 -17.51
C ARG A 230 -1.94 14.38 -17.75
N LEU A 231 -1.72 15.33 -16.86
CA LEU A 231 -2.31 16.66 -16.99
C LEU A 231 -1.59 17.47 -18.07
N SER A 232 -2.34 18.36 -18.74
CA SER A 232 -1.77 19.33 -19.70
C SER A 232 -0.74 20.23 -19.01
N PRO A 233 0.23 20.82 -19.75
CA PRO A 233 1.20 21.75 -19.16
C PRO A 233 0.55 22.90 -18.40
N GLU A 234 -0.55 23.45 -18.92
CA GLU A 234 -1.33 24.50 -18.26
C GLU A 234 -1.93 24.03 -16.92
N SER A 235 -2.57 22.85 -16.93
CA SER A 235 -3.13 22.26 -15.71
C SER A 235 -2.05 21.92 -14.68
N GLN A 236 -0.86 21.50 -15.11
CA GLN A 236 0.28 21.26 -14.22
C GLN A 236 0.81 22.56 -13.60
N HIS A 237 0.88 23.64 -14.38
CA HIS A 237 1.28 24.96 -13.88
C HIS A 237 0.28 25.50 -12.85
N ARG A 238 -1.03 25.26 -13.05
CA ARG A 238 -2.06 25.60 -12.04
C ARG A 238 -1.89 24.86 -10.70
N MET A 239 -1.18 23.74 -10.70
CA MET A 239 -0.86 22.96 -9.49
C MET A 239 0.54 23.24 -8.96
N GLU A 240 1.22 24.31 -9.39
CA GLU A 240 2.56 24.62 -8.93
C GLU A 240 2.59 24.89 -7.41
N GLY A 241 3.53 24.23 -6.73
CA GLY A 241 3.60 24.20 -5.26
C GLY A 241 2.47 23.43 -4.55
N THR A 242 1.55 22.78 -5.29
CA THR A 242 0.56 21.85 -4.74
C THR A 242 0.85 20.45 -5.27
N HIS A 243 1.35 19.58 -4.39
CA HIS A 243 1.67 18.20 -4.72
C HIS A 243 0.48 17.25 -4.63
N ALA A 244 -0.43 17.51 -3.70
CA ALA A 244 -1.67 16.78 -3.60
C ALA A 244 -2.85 17.71 -3.28
N LEU A 245 -4.00 17.37 -3.82
CA LEU A 245 -5.26 18.03 -3.53
C LEU A 245 -6.22 16.99 -2.95
N VAL A 246 -6.85 17.30 -1.83
CA VAL A 246 -7.92 16.51 -1.23
C VAL A 246 -9.18 17.36 -1.30
N ALA A 247 -10.14 16.95 -2.12
CA ALA A 247 -11.47 17.55 -2.13
C ALA A 247 -12.40 16.67 -1.28
N THR A 248 -13.10 17.29 -0.34
CA THR A 248 -14.09 16.61 0.50
C THR A 248 -15.40 17.34 0.41
N SER A 249 -16.49 16.59 0.34
CA SER A 249 -17.83 17.16 0.37
C SER A 249 -18.24 17.58 1.79
N MET A 250 -19.24 18.45 1.88
CA MET A 250 -19.91 18.80 3.14
C MET A 250 -21.14 17.92 3.32
N TYR A 251 -21.53 17.66 4.57
CA TYR A 251 -22.81 17.01 4.87
C TYR A 251 -23.95 17.69 4.08
N PRO A 252 -24.89 16.93 3.47
CA PRO A 252 -25.09 15.48 3.57
C PRO A 252 -24.30 14.64 2.55
N HIS A 253 -23.46 15.25 1.73
CA HIS A 253 -22.68 14.56 0.71
C HIS A 253 -21.52 13.77 1.34
N THR A 254 -21.19 12.63 0.74
CA THR A 254 -20.21 11.68 1.25
C THR A 254 -19.02 11.48 0.32
N GLN A 255 -18.96 12.23 -0.78
CA GLN A 255 -17.93 12.07 -1.80
C GLN A 255 -16.60 12.73 -1.40
N LEU A 256 -15.51 12.12 -1.86
CA LEU A 256 -14.16 12.62 -1.72
C LEU A 256 -13.38 12.40 -3.01
N ALA A 257 -12.44 13.30 -3.30
CA ALA A 257 -11.45 13.12 -4.33
C ALA A 257 -10.06 13.42 -3.78
N VAL A 258 -9.08 12.67 -4.26
CA VAL A 258 -7.67 12.91 -3.98
C VAL A 258 -6.94 12.90 -5.30
N ILE A 259 -6.21 13.98 -5.57
CA ILE A 259 -5.31 14.12 -6.72
C ILE A 259 -3.90 14.14 -6.16
N GLN A 260 -3.06 13.19 -6.56
CA GLN A 260 -1.68 13.07 -6.10
C GLN A 260 -0.74 13.04 -7.30
N ARG A 261 0.25 13.94 -7.31
CA ARG A 261 1.36 13.87 -8.26
C ARG A 261 2.30 12.74 -7.87
N ILE A 262 2.63 11.88 -8.83
CA ILE A 262 3.58 10.76 -8.68
C ILE A 262 4.81 10.97 -9.58
N GLU A 263 5.71 9.99 -9.58
CA GLU A 263 6.90 9.99 -10.44
C GLU A 263 6.54 10.14 -11.93
N GLY A 264 7.48 10.65 -12.74
CA GLY A 264 7.27 10.89 -14.18
C GLY A 264 6.39 12.10 -14.52
N GLY A 265 5.91 12.85 -13.52
CA GLY A 265 5.04 14.01 -13.71
C GLY A 265 3.56 13.66 -13.90
N ASP A 266 3.22 12.38 -13.72
CA ASP A 266 1.86 11.88 -13.82
C ASP A 266 1.09 12.05 -12.50
N PHE A 267 -0.22 11.81 -12.56
CA PHE A 267 -1.14 11.99 -11.44
C PHE A 267 -2.01 10.75 -11.24
N LEU A 268 -2.12 10.31 -9.99
CA LEU A 268 -3.18 9.39 -9.58
C LEU A 268 -4.33 10.22 -9.00
N VAL A 269 -5.53 9.97 -9.54
CA VAL A 269 -6.76 10.57 -9.06
C VAL A 269 -7.62 9.46 -8.50
N GLY A 270 -7.81 9.46 -7.19
CA GLY A 270 -8.76 8.59 -6.50
C GLY A 270 -10.02 9.37 -6.20
N VAL A 271 -11.18 8.78 -6.47
CA VAL A 271 -12.46 9.30 -6.00
C VAL A 271 -13.20 8.21 -5.26
N GLY A 272 -13.95 8.58 -4.24
CA GLY A 272 -14.67 7.63 -3.42
C GLY A 272 -15.78 8.31 -2.63
N GLY A 273 -16.51 7.50 -1.88
CA GLY A 273 -17.51 8.00 -0.97
C GLY A 273 -17.92 6.94 0.03
N TYR A 274 -18.84 7.36 0.91
CA TYR A 274 -19.45 6.53 1.94
C TYR A 274 -20.94 6.38 1.62
N GLY A 275 -21.52 5.20 1.74
CA GLY A 275 -22.96 5.02 1.54
C GLY A 275 -23.43 3.60 1.82
N GLU A 276 -24.66 3.48 2.33
CA GLU A 276 -25.36 2.19 2.45
C GLU A 276 -26.01 1.78 1.11
N ASP A 277 -26.18 2.71 0.17
CA ASP A 277 -26.69 2.49 -1.19
C ASP A 277 -25.63 2.80 -2.27
N GLU A 278 -25.87 2.36 -3.52
CA GLU A 278 -24.93 2.53 -4.63
C GLU A 278 -24.73 3.99 -5.05
N SER A 279 -25.55 4.95 -4.58
CA SER A 279 -25.51 6.34 -5.03
C SER A 279 -24.28 7.11 -4.49
N GLY A 280 -23.81 6.72 -3.31
CA GLY A 280 -22.59 7.25 -2.69
C GLY A 280 -21.29 6.62 -3.22
N LEU A 281 -21.39 5.57 -4.05
CA LEU A 281 -20.24 4.85 -4.57
C LEU A 281 -19.91 5.35 -5.99
N PRO A 282 -18.62 5.52 -6.32
CA PRO A 282 -18.25 5.95 -7.65
C PRO A 282 -18.51 4.84 -8.68
N PRO A 283 -19.03 5.17 -9.87
CA PRO A 283 -19.21 4.20 -10.94
C PRO A 283 -17.85 3.72 -11.47
N HIS A 284 -17.82 2.49 -11.99
CA HIS A 284 -16.61 1.93 -12.60
C HIS A 284 -16.38 2.42 -14.04
N ASP A 285 -17.44 2.85 -14.73
CA ASP A 285 -17.40 3.30 -16.12
C ASP A 285 -17.00 4.79 -16.25
N ASP A 286 -16.10 5.09 -17.18
CA ASP A 286 -15.53 6.43 -17.35
C ASP A 286 -16.57 7.48 -17.77
N SER A 287 -17.59 7.09 -18.55
CA SER A 287 -18.64 8.01 -19.01
C SER A 287 -19.59 8.42 -17.89
N ALA A 288 -19.77 7.54 -16.90
CA ALA A 288 -20.55 7.80 -15.69
C ALA A 288 -19.73 8.49 -14.58
N LEU A 289 -18.40 8.27 -14.55
CA LEU A 289 -17.52 8.81 -13.52
C LEU A 289 -17.39 10.34 -13.59
N LEU A 290 -17.24 10.90 -14.78
CA LEU A 290 -17.07 12.33 -14.98
C LEU A 290 -18.27 13.17 -14.48
N PRO A 291 -19.53 12.84 -14.82
CA PRO A 291 -20.69 13.49 -14.22
C PRO A 291 -20.75 13.29 -12.70
N TRP A 292 -20.42 12.10 -12.19
CA TRP A 292 -20.49 11.80 -10.76
C TRP A 292 -19.53 12.67 -9.94
N VAL A 293 -18.31 12.91 -10.43
CA VAL A 293 -17.32 13.76 -9.72
C VAL A 293 -17.64 15.25 -9.76
N GLN A 294 -18.60 15.72 -10.58
CA GLN A 294 -19.01 17.13 -10.58
C GLN A 294 -19.76 17.54 -9.29
N HIS A 295 -20.15 16.57 -8.47
CA HIS A 295 -20.79 16.79 -7.18
C HIS A 295 -19.78 16.91 -6.01
N ILE A 296 -18.48 16.88 -6.30
CA ILE A 296 -17.36 17.04 -5.34
C ILE A 296 -16.85 18.47 -5.37
#